data_AF-A0AAE1WKI6-F1
#
_entry.id   AF-A0AAE1WKI6-F1
#
_cell.length_a   1.000
_cell.length_b   1.000
_cell.length_c   1.000
_cell.angle_alpha   90.00
_cell.angle_beta   90.00
_cell.angle_gamma   90.00
#
_symmetry.space_group_name_H-M   'P 1'
#
loop_
_entity.id
_entity.type
_entity.pdbx_description
1 polymer ?
#
loop_
_entity_poly.entity_id
_entity_poly.type
_entity_poly.pdbx_seq_one_letter_code
_entity_poly.pdbx_strand_id
1 'polypeptide(L)'
;MLFYLTTLNLARFLSEEVPVVSEGETDTQKRAAMDAWGHGDFLCRNYILNGLSDTLYNVYSSATTARALWESLEKKYKTEDAGLKKFIVGKFLDFKMVDSKTVMNQVQEFQMILHDLHAERMKLSESFQVAAMIEKLPLLWKDFKNYLKHKRKEMGLEDLIVRLRIEEDNCSSEMKSEKLQIEAKANLME
;
A
#
# COMPACT_ATOMS: atom_id res chain seq x y z
N MET A 1 0.15 -18.22 -11.72
CA MET A 1 1.29 -18.96 -11.16
C MET A 1 1.39 -18.80 -9.65
N LEU A 2 1.57 -17.58 -9.12
CA LEU A 2 1.74 -17.35 -7.67
C LEU A 2 0.62 -17.94 -6.81
N PHE A 3 -0.65 -17.68 -7.15
CA PHE A 3 -1.81 -18.25 -6.45
C PHE A 3 -1.76 -19.79 -6.38
N TYR A 4 -1.40 -20.44 -7.49
CA TYR A 4 -1.29 -21.91 -7.55
C TYR A 4 -0.18 -22.43 -6.62
N LEU A 5 1.00 -21.82 -6.62
CA LEU A 5 2.08 -22.17 -5.70
C LEU A 5 1.70 -21.94 -4.23
N THR A 6 0.88 -20.92 -3.93
CA THR A 6 0.34 -20.70 -2.58
C THR A 6 -0.56 -21.86 -2.15
N THR A 7 -1.44 -22.36 -3.03
CA THR A 7 -2.30 -23.51 -2.70
C THR A 7 -1.51 -24.80 -2.43
N LEU A 8 -0.31 -24.91 -2.99
CA LEU A 8 0.61 -26.04 -2.77
C LEU A 8 1.57 -25.82 -1.58
N ASN A 9 1.47 -24.69 -0.87
CA ASN A 9 2.38 -24.29 0.20
C ASN A 9 3.86 -24.17 -0.27
N LEU A 10 4.06 -23.78 -1.53
CA LEU A 10 5.38 -23.63 -2.17
C LEU A 10 5.78 -22.17 -2.43
N ALA A 11 4.86 -21.21 -2.22
CA ALA A 11 5.12 -19.79 -2.50
C ALA A 11 6.32 -19.22 -1.71
N ARG A 12 6.59 -19.73 -0.50
CA ARG A 12 7.71 -19.30 0.34
C ARG A 12 9.09 -19.45 -0.32
N PHE A 13 9.27 -20.48 -1.16
CA PHE A 13 10.53 -20.75 -1.86
C PHE A 13 10.84 -19.72 -2.96
N LEU A 14 9.91 -18.82 -3.27
CA LEU A 14 10.12 -17.72 -4.20
C LEU A 14 10.83 -16.52 -3.56
N SER A 15 10.84 -16.42 -2.22
CA SER A 15 11.32 -15.23 -1.50
C SER A 15 12.27 -15.55 -0.34
N GLU A 16 12.11 -16.68 0.33
CA GLU A 16 12.93 -17.05 1.48
C GLU A 16 14.33 -17.52 1.05
N GLU A 17 15.32 -17.30 1.93
CA GLU A 17 16.68 -17.77 1.75
C GLU A 17 16.82 -19.22 2.22
N VAL A 18 17.85 -19.92 1.76
CA VAL A 18 18.18 -21.26 2.26
C VAL A 18 18.37 -21.16 3.79
N PRO A 19 17.74 -22.05 4.59
CA PRO A 19 17.82 -22.01 6.04
C PRO A 19 19.27 -21.97 6.53
N VAL A 20 19.62 -20.92 7.28
CA VAL A 20 20.91 -20.83 7.97
C VAL A 20 20.74 -21.49 9.33
N VAL A 21 21.42 -22.60 9.52
CA VAL A 21 21.28 -23.39 10.74
C VAL A 21 22.18 -22.84 11.85
N SER A 22 21.62 -22.67 13.06
CA SER A 22 22.32 -22.08 14.22
C SER A 22 23.29 -23.05 14.94
N GLU A 23 24.24 -22.50 15.69
CA GLU A 23 25.19 -23.24 16.56
C GLU A 23 24.45 -23.82 17.78
N GLY A 24 23.78 -24.96 17.59
CA GLY A 24 23.10 -25.67 18.68
C GLY A 24 22.27 -26.89 18.23
N GLU A 25 21.90 -26.98 16.95
CA GLU A 25 21.13 -28.12 16.42
C GLU A 25 22.02 -29.36 16.20
N THR A 26 21.45 -30.56 16.38
CA THR A 26 22.19 -31.82 16.13
C THR A 26 22.38 -32.04 14.64
N ASP A 27 23.52 -32.63 14.24
CA ASP A 27 23.93 -32.83 12.84
C ASP A 27 22.85 -33.51 11.97
N THR A 28 22.05 -34.39 12.57
CA THR A 28 20.95 -35.12 11.92
C THR A 28 19.74 -34.25 11.63
N GLN A 29 19.37 -33.35 12.55
CA GLN A 29 18.26 -32.41 12.38
C GLN A 29 18.60 -31.36 11.31
N LYS A 30 19.86 -30.89 11.28
CA LYS A 30 20.35 -29.96 10.25
C LYS A 30 20.16 -30.54 8.85
N ARG A 31 20.61 -31.79 8.66
CA ARG A 31 20.50 -32.49 7.36
C ARG A 31 19.06 -32.68 6.93
N ALA A 32 18.20 -33.16 7.84
CA ALA A 32 16.78 -33.35 7.54
C ALA A 32 16.07 -32.05 7.13
N ALA A 33 16.37 -30.92 7.80
CA ALA A 33 15.82 -29.62 7.45
C ALA A 33 16.32 -29.12 6.08
N MET A 34 17.63 -29.29 5.79
CA MET A 34 18.20 -28.95 4.48
C MET A 34 17.64 -29.81 3.35
N ASP A 35 17.45 -31.11 3.56
CA ASP A 35 16.89 -32.03 2.57
C ASP A 35 15.42 -31.70 2.29
N ALA A 36 14.62 -31.44 3.34
CA ALA A 36 13.22 -31.03 3.20
C ALA A 36 13.10 -29.69 2.46
N TRP A 37 14.01 -28.75 2.74
CA TRP A 37 14.10 -27.49 2.01
C TRP A 37 14.43 -27.70 0.54
N GLY A 38 15.49 -28.46 0.25
CA GLY A 38 15.94 -28.75 -1.11
C GLY A 38 14.86 -29.45 -1.94
N HIS A 39 14.10 -30.36 -1.32
CA HIS A 39 12.95 -30.99 -1.96
C HIS A 39 11.84 -29.98 -2.29
N GLY A 40 11.52 -29.08 -1.35
CA GLY A 40 10.52 -28.04 -1.56
C GLY A 40 10.91 -27.03 -2.65
N ASP A 41 12.17 -26.58 -2.67
CA ASP A 41 12.71 -25.71 -3.72
C ASP A 41 12.66 -26.41 -5.09
N PHE A 42 13.08 -27.68 -5.14
CA PHE A 42 13.01 -28.48 -6.35
C PHE A 42 11.59 -28.57 -6.90
N LEU A 43 10.60 -28.91 -6.06
CA LEU A 43 9.20 -28.99 -6.48
C LEU A 43 8.70 -27.64 -6.99
N CYS A 44 8.93 -26.57 -6.23
CA CYS A 44 8.51 -25.22 -6.61
C CYS A 44 9.08 -24.81 -7.97
N ARG A 45 10.38 -25.03 -8.18
CA ARG A 45 11.06 -24.75 -9.46
C ARG A 45 10.43 -25.53 -10.62
N ASN A 46 10.17 -26.83 -10.44
CA ASN A 46 9.59 -27.67 -11.49
C ASN A 46 8.15 -27.26 -11.83
N TYR A 47 7.34 -26.87 -10.85
CA TYR A 47 5.99 -26.36 -11.13
C TYR A 47 6.03 -25.07 -11.95
N ILE A 48 6.96 -24.17 -11.66
CA ILE A 48 7.13 -22.95 -12.46
C ILE A 48 7.54 -23.31 -13.89
N LEU A 49 8.56 -24.17 -14.05
CA LEU A 49 9.06 -24.60 -15.36
C LEU A 49 7.97 -25.32 -16.18
N ASN A 50 7.14 -26.15 -15.56
CA ASN A 50 6.05 -26.85 -16.23
C ASN A 50 5.00 -25.90 -16.82
N GLY A 51 4.82 -24.72 -16.20
CA GLY A 51 3.93 -23.69 -16.72
C GLY A 51 4.53 -22.83 -17.84
N LEU A 52 5.79 -23.05 -18.23
CA LEU A 52 6.43 -22.33 -19.33
C LEU A 52 6.21 -23.07 -20.66
N SER A 53 6.18 -22.32 -21.76
CA SER A 53 6.28 -22.91 -23.10
C SER A 53 7.69 -23.48 -23.35
N ASP A 54 7.82 -24.42 -24.29
CA ASP A 54 9.10 -25.08 -24.59
C ASP A 54 10.25 -24.09 -24.84
N THR A 55 9.98 -23.00 -25.57
CA THR A 55 10.97 -21.95 -25.84
C THR A 55 11.45 -21.27 -24.56
N LEU A 56 10.55 -21.00 -23.63
CA LEU A 56 10.89 -20.37 -22.35
C LEU A 56 11.54 -21.37 -21.39
N TYR A 57 11.05 -22.61 -21.37
CA TYR A 57 11.66 -23.68 -20.59
C TYR A 57 13.15 -23.83 -20.90
N ASN A 58 13.52 -23.88 -22.19
CA ASN A 58 14.91 -24.02 -22.61
C ASN A 58 15.80 -22.87 -22.11
N VAL A 59 15.27 -21.65 -22.06
CA VAL A 59 16.00 -20.46 -21.57
C VAL A 59 16.17 -20.48 -20.06
N TYR A 60 15.16 -20.96 -19.33
CA TYR A 60 15.07 -20.81 -17.88
C TYR A 60 15.40 -22.07 -17.07
N SER A 61 15.51 -23.23 -17.73
CA SER A 61 15.79 -24.53 -17.11
C SER A 61 17.12 -24.61 -16.35
N SER A 62 18.08 -23.76 -16.68
CA SER A 62 19.39 -23.71 -16.00
C SER A 62 19.35 -23.02 -14.62
N ALA A 63 18.21 -22.46 -14.22
CA ALA A 63 18.07 -21.82 -12.91
C ALA A 63 18.26 -22.84 -11.77
N THR A 64 19.12 -22.50 -10.80
CA THR A 64 19.50 -23.42 -9.72
C THR A 64 18.50 -23.47 -8.57
N THR A 65 17.69 -22.43 -8.39
CA THR A 65 16.67 -22.34 -7.33
C THR A 65 15.35 -21.80 -7.87
N ALA A 66 14.24 -22.10 -7.17
CA ALA A 66 12.93 -21.55 -7.50
C ALA A 66 12.93 -20.01 -7.43
N ARG A 67 13.62 -19.44 -6.43
CA ARG A 67 13.81 -17.99 -6.29
C ARG A 67 14.51 -17.38 -7.50
N ALA A 68 15.67 -17.90 -7.90
CA ALA A 68 16.43 -17.34 -9.02
C ALA A 68 15.65 -17.42 -10.35
N LEU A 69 14.90 -18.51 -10.55
CA LEU A 69 13.99 -18.66 -11.67
C LEU A 69 12.90 -17.58 -11.64
N TRP A 70 12.23 -17.44 -10.49
CA TRP A 70 11.14 -16.50 -10.31
C TRP A 70 11.58 -15.05 -10.50
N GLU A 71 12.71 -14.64 -9.92
CA GLU A 71 13.30 -13.31 -10.09
C GLU A 71 13.64 -13.02 -11.55
N SER A 72 14.17 -14.01 -12.28
CA SER A 72 14.50 -13.86 -13.70
C SER A 72 13.26 -13.71 -14.58
N LEU A 73 12.17 -14.41 -14.24
CA LEU A 73 10.87 -14.27 -14.89
C LEU A 73 10.24 -12.92 -14.56
N GLU A 74 10.24 -12.51 -13.29
CA GLU A 74 9.76 -11.19 -12.89
C GLU A 74 10.54 -10.09 -13.61
N LYS A 75 11.88 -10.13 -13.61
CA LYS A 75 12.68 -9.10 -14.29
C LYS A 75 12.37 -8.94 -15.78
N LYS A 76 12.04 -10.03 -16.48
CA LYS A 76 11.79 -10.01 -17.93
C LYS A 76 10.34 -9.69 -18.30
N TYR A 77 9.38 -10.18 -17.52
CA TYR A 77 7.95 -10.15 -17.86
C TYR A 77 7.11 -9.29 -16.94
N LYS A 78 7.60 -8.97 -15.75
CA LYS A 78 7.01 -7.90 -14.94
C LYS A 78 7.44 -6.60 -15.62
N THR A 79 6.55 -6.03 -16.42
CA THR A 79 6.69 -4.64 -16.81
C THR A 79 6.65 -3.83 -15.52
N GLU A 80 7.82 -3.37 -15.04
CA GLU A 80 7.86 -2.12 -14.30
C GLU A 80 7.32 -1.07 -15.27
N ASP A 81 6.03 -0.81 -15.18
CA ASP A 81 5.43 0.25 -15.95
C ASP A 81 5.95 1.57 -15.35
N ALA A 82 7.09 2.03 -15.87
CA ALA A 82 7.65 3.33 -15.51
C ALA A 82 6.64 4.45 -15.82
N GLY A 83 5.70 4.22 -16.74
CA GLY A 83 4.53 5.06 -16.96
C GLY A 83 3.58 5.04 -15.77
N LEU A 84 3.27 3.88 -15.21
CA LEU A 84 2.43 3.73 -14.03
C LEU A 84 3.02 4.42 -12.80
N LYS A 85 4.33 4.24 -12.52
CA LYS A 85 4.99 4.95 -11.41
C LYS A 85 4.89 6.47 -11.56
N LYS A 86 5.19 6.99 -12.76
CA LYS A 86 5.06 8.42 -13.06
C LYS A 86 3.62 8.91 -12.95
N PHE A 87 2.66 8.09 -13.40
CA PHE A 87 1.24 8.41 -13.34
C PHE A 87 0.73 8.49 -11.90
N ILE A 88 1.07 7.52 -11.05
CA ILE A 88 0.67 7.54 -9.63
C ILE A 88 1.29 8.73 -8.90
N VAL A 89 2.57 9.03 -9.17
CA VAL A 89 3.23 10.23 -8.62
C VAL A 89 2.52 11.50 -9.08
N GLY A 90 2.17 11.61 -10.37
CA GLY A 90 1.36 12.72 -10.88
C GLY A 90 0.03 12.85 -10.14
N LYS A 91 -0.72 11.74 -10.03
CA LYS A 91 -2.00 11.68 -9.28
C LYS A 91 -1.83 12.14 -7.83
N PHE A 92 -0.77 11.74 -7.14
CA PHE A 92 -0.47 12.18 -5.77
C PHE A 92 -0.19 13.69 -5.67
N LEU A 93 0.64 14.22 -6.58
CA LEU A 93 1.02 15.62 -6.60
C LEU A 93 -0.19 16.52 -6.93
N ASP A 94 -0.98 16.12 -7.92
CA ASP A 94 -2.12 16.88 -8.43
C ASP A 94 -3.38 16.76 -7.57
N PHE A 95 -3.50 15.70 -6.77
CA PHE A 95 -4.64 15.53 -5.85
C PHE A 95 -4.78 16.74 -4.92
N LYS A 96 -5.99 17.30 -4.85
CA LYS A 96 -6.37 18.37 -3.92
C LYS A 96 -7.82 18.13 -3.51
N MET A 97 -8.12 18.32 -2.23
CA MET A 97 -9.51 18.22 -1.78
C MET A 97 -10.27 19.46 -2.22
N VAL A 98 -11.55 19.27 -2.50
CA VAL A 98 -12.49 20.32 -2.88
C VAL A 98 -13.62 20.40 -1.87
N ASP A 99 -14.16 21.60 -1.67
CA ASP A 99 -15.24 21.87 -0.70
C ASP A 99 -16.58 21.23 -1.08
N SER A 100 -16.74 20.79 -2.34
CA SER A 100 -17.99 20.19 -2.85
C SER A 100 -18.20 18.72 -2.46
N LYS A 101 -17.20 18.08 -1.85
CA LYS A 101 -17.24 16.69 -1.39
C LYS A 101 -16.91 16.64 0.10
N THR A 102 -17.36 15.59 0.78
CA THR A 102 -16.93 15.34 2.16
C THR A 102 -15.41 15.11 2.20
N VAL A 103 -14.77 15.64 3.23
CA VAL A 103 -13.36 15.40 3.53
C VAL A 103 -13.13 13.91 3.73
N MET A 104 -14.04 13.20 4.42
CA MET A 104 -13.82 11.77 4.68
C MET A 104 -13.81 10.90 3.41
N ASN A 105 -14.63 11.21 2.40
CA ASN A 105 -14.57 10.49 1.12
C ASN A 105 -13.23 10.78 0.40
N GLN A 106 -12.79 12.03 0.45
CA GLN A 106 -11.54 12.44 -0.19
C GLN A 106 -10.30 11.93 0.54
N VAL A 107 -10.37 11.73 1.86
CA VAL A 107 -9.35 11.03 2.65
C VAL A 107 -9.18 9.59 2.16
N GLN A 108 -10.29 8.88 1.93
CA GLN A 108 -10.25 7.52 1.36
C GLN A 108 -9.66 7.51 -0.06
N GLU A 109 -10.07 8.47 -0.92
CA GLU A 109 -9.47 8.65 -2.25
C GLU A 109 -7.95 8.85 -2.17
N PHE A 110 -7.47 9.64 -1.20
CA PHE A 110 -6.05 9.89 -0.99
C PHE A 110 -5.31 8.66 -0.43
N GLN A 111 -5.93 7.92 0.50
CA GLN A 111 -5.37 6.67 1.04
C GLN A 111 -5.18 5.61 -0.05
N MET A 112 -6.09 5.54 -1.04
CA MET A 112 -5.91 4.67 -2.20
C MET A 112 -4.65 5.05 -3.01
N ILE A 113 -4.39 6.35 -3.21
CA ILE A 113 -3.18 6.81 -3.90
C ILE A 113 -1.91 6.43 -3.11
N LEU A 114 -1.94 6.59 -1.78
CA LEU A 114 -0.82 6.17 -0.92
C LEU A 114 -0.58 4.66 -0.97
N HIS A 115 -1.64 3.87 -1.04
CA HIS A 115 -1.56 2.42 -1.21
C HIS A 115 -0.94 2.05 -2.56
N ASP A 116 -1.35 2.70 -3.65
CA ASP A 116 -0.78 2.48 -5.00
C ASP A 116 0.72 2.82 -5.03
N LEU A 117 1.14 3.91 -4.39
CA LEU A 117 2.55 4.26 -4.23
C LEU A 117 3.33 3.17 -3.48
N HIS A 118 2.76 2.65 -2.39
CA HIS A 118 3.37 1.56 -1.62
C HIS A 118 3.50 0.27 -2.44
N ALA A 119 2.46 -0.09 -3.20
CA ALA A 119 2.47 -1.26 -4.08
C ALA A 119 3.58 -1.18 -5.14
N GLU A 120 3.86 0.02 -5.65
CA GLU A 120 4.96 0.32 -6.58
C GLU A 120 6.33 0.54 -5.89
N ARG A 121 6.45 0.15 -4.61
CA ARG A 121 7.66 0.27 -3.77
C ARG A 121 8.13 1.71 -3.53
N MET A 122 7.26 2.70 -3.72
CA MET A 122 7.50 4.12 -3.41
C MET A 122 6.94 4.48 -2.03
N LYS A 123 7.42 3.78 -0.99
CA LYS A 123 6.94 3.97 0.38
C LYS A 123 7.33 5.36 0.91
N LEU A 124 6.34 6.13 1.34
CA LEU A 124 6.51 7.43 2.00
C LEU A 124 6.53 7.27 3.52
N SER A 125 7.31 8.10 4.23
CA SER A 125 7.29 8.12 5.70
C SER A 125 5.91 8.55 6.22
N GLU A 126 5.52 8.05 7.39
CA GLU A 126 4.23 8.41 7.99
C GLU A 126 4.10 9.93 8.22
N SER A 127 5.17 10.57 8.68
CA SER A 127 5.25 12.03 8.83
C SER A 127 4.99 12.78 7.54
N PHE A 128 5.49 12.27 6.40
CA PHE A 128 5.24 12.86 5.09
C PHE A 128 3.79 12.65 4.65
N GLN A 129 3.22 11.47 4.88
CA GLN A 129 1.81 11.19 4.55
C GLN A 129 0.86 12.12 5.33
N VAL A 130 1.12 12.32 6.63
CA VAL A 130 0.37 13.26 7.48
C VAL A 130 0.49 14.68 6.96
N ALA A 131 1.70 15.17 6.71
CA ALA A 131 1.91 16.51 6.17
C ALA A 131 1.24 16.71 4.80
N ALA A 132 1.34 15.72 3.91
CA ALA A 132 0.71 15.75 2.61
C ALA A 132 -0.81 15.85 2.73
N MET A 133 -1.44 15.03 3.58
CA MET A 133 -2.90 15.07 3.78
C MET A 133 -3.37 16.41 4.33
N ILE A 134 -2.64 17.00 5.31
CA ILE A 134 -2.91 18.36 5.82
C ILE A 134 -2.80 19.39 4.70
N GLU A 135 -1.80 19.27 3.82
CA GLU A 135 -1.67 20.17 2.69
C GLU A 135 -2.81 20.05 1.67
N LYS A 136 -3.39 18.85 1.52
CA LYS A 136 -4.49 18.60 0.58
C LYS A 136 -5.85 19.10 1.07
N LEU A 137 -6.01 19.49 2.34
CA LEU A 137 -7.28 19.95 2.89
C LEU A 137 -7.89 21.10 2.08
N PRO A 138 -9.24 21.14 1.97
CA PRO A 138 -9.93 22.09 1.12
C PRO A 138 -9.93 23.50 1.73
N LEU A 139 -10.38 24.50 0.95
CA LEU A 139 -10.19 25.91 1.32
C LEU A 139 -11.02 26.31 2.54
N LEU A 140 -12.23 25.77 2.71
CA LEU A 140 -13.06 26.03 3.89
C LEU A 140 -12.42 25.50 5.19
N TRP A 141 -11.41 24.65 5.09
CA TRP A 141 -10.71 24.04 6.22
C TRP A 141 -9.39 24.76 6.55
N LYS A 142 -9.16 25.96 6.02
CA LYS A 142 -7.91 26.72 6.17
C LYS A 142 -7.50 26.92 7.63
N ASP A 143 -8.44 27.25 8.51
CA ASP A 143 -8.14 27.52 9.91
C ASP A 143 -7.78 26.24 10.67
N PHE A 144 -8.53 25.16 10.43
CA PHE A 144 -8.19 23.83 10.96
C PHE A 144 -6.83 23.34 10.43
N LYS A 145 -6.56 23.54 9.14
CA LYS A 145 -5.26 23.25 8.52
C LYS A 145 -4.13 24.01 9.21
N ASN A 146 -4.30 25.30 9.51
CA ASN A 146 -3.31 26.09 10.24
C ASN A 146 -3.11 25.59 11.67
N TYR A 147 -4.20 25.25 12.37
CA TYR A 147 -4.13 24.62 13.69
C TYR A 147 -3.28 23.34 13.67
N LEU A 148 -3.49 22.46 12.69
CA LEU A 148 -2.72 21.22 12.55
C LEU A 148 -1.23 21.49 12.27
N LYS A 149 -0.91 22.48 11.43
CA LYS A 149 0.49 22.87 11.14
C LYS A 149 1.26 23.38 12.35
N HIS A 150 0.58 24.04 13.29
CA HIS A 150 1.20 24.57 14.50
C HIS A 150 1.22 23.59 15.67
N LYS A 151 0.62 22.40 15.50
CA LYS A 151 0.59 21.39 16.55
C LYS A 151 1.99 20.80 16.76
N ARG A 152 2.53 20.97 17.97
CA ARG A 152 3.88 20.49 18.33
C ARG A 152 3.97 18.98 18.59
N LYS A 153 2.85 18.35 18.97
CA LYS A 153 2.80 16.92 19.25
C LYS A 153 2.76 16.16 17.94
N GLU A 154 3.69 15.22 17.75
CA GLU A 154 3.65 14.29 16.63
C GLU A 154 2.32 13.53 16.60
N MET A 155 1.83 13.32 15.39
CA MET A 155 0.54 12.74 15.10
C MET A 155 0.73 11.69 14.01
N GLY A 156 0.22 10.49 14.24
CA GLY A 156 0.13 9.44 13.24
C GLY A 156 -1.04 9.66 12.28
N LEU A 157 -1.05 8.91 11.17
CA LEU A 157 -2.07 9.08 10.14
C LEU A 157 -3.49 8.81 10.67
N GLU A 158 -3.65 7.77 11.50
CA GLU A 158 -4.93 7.41 12.10
C GLU A 158 -5.47 8.50 13.05
N ASP A 159 -4.62 9.10 13.88
CA ASP A 159 -5.04 10.20 14.78
C ASP A 159 -5.48 11.43 13.95
N LEU A 160 -4.82 11.70 12.82
CA LEU A 160 -5.26 12.75 11.91
C LEU A 160 -6.63 12.44 11.31
N ILE A 161 -6.86 11.21 10.84
CA ILE A 161 -8.14 10.81 10.24
C ILE A 161 -9.29 10.94 11.25
N VAL A 162 -9.07 10.55 12.50
CA VAL A 162 -10.07 10.71 13.57
C VAL A 162 -10.40 12.20 13.78
N ARG A 163 -9.39 13.07 13.84
CA ARG A 163 -9.60 14.52 13.99
C ARG A 163 -10.34 15.14 12.81
N LEU A 164 -10.02 14.72 11.58
CA LEU A 164 -10.72 15.18 10.38
C LEU A 164 -12.19 14.78 10.41
N ARG A 165 -12.51 13.57 10.87
CA ARG A 165 -13.91 13.14 11.02
C ARG A 165 -14.66 14.00 12.04
N ILE A 166 -14.07 14.22 13.22
CA ILE A 166 -14.68 15.04 14.28
C ILE A 166 -14.94 16.47 13.78
N GLU A 167 -13.96 17.05 13.10
CA GLU A 167 -14.09 18.41 12.55
C GLU A 167 -15.16 18.49 11.45
N GLU A 168 -15.29 17.46 10.61
CA GLU A 168 -16.32 17.41 9.57
C GLU A 168 -17.73 17.34 10.17
N ASP A 169 -17.90 16.55 11.23
CA ASP A 169 -19.15 16.46 11.97
C ASP A 169 -19.50 17.81 12.63
N ASN A 170 -18.51 18.50 13.20
CA ASN A 170 -18.67 19.84 13.78
C ASN A 170 -19.11 20.87 12.72
N CYS A 171 -18.38 20.95 11.60
CA CYS A 171 -18.69 21.88 10.51
C CYS A 171 -20.08 21.62 9.91
N SER A 172 -20.45 20.34 9.74
CA SER A 172 -21.79 19.95 9.28
C SER A 172 -22.91 20.37 10.24
N SER A 173 -22.63 20.39 11.55
CA SER A 173 -23.58 20.84 12.57
C SER A 173 -23.75 22.36 12.58
N GLU A 174 -22.66 23.12 12.40
CA GLU A 174 -22.67 24.57 12.32
C GLU A 174 -23.42 25.06 11.08
N MET A 175 -23.15 24.49 9.90
CA MET A 175 -23.87 24.83 8.66
C MET A 175 -25.38 24.57 8.76
N LYS A 176 -25.81 23.54 9.49
CA LYS A 176 -27.24 23.27 9.74
C LYS A 176 -27.85 24.30 10.69
N SER A 177 -27.14 24.66 11.75
CA SER A 177 -27.56 25.70 12.70
C SER A 177 -27.72 27.06 12.02
N GLU A 178 -26.76 27.45 11.18
CA GLU A 178 -26.81 28.72 10.43
C GLU A 178 -27.98 28.77 9.46
N LYS A 179 -28.24 27.69 8.71
CA LYS A 179 -29.40 27.60 7.81
C LYS A 179 -30.73 27.77 8.56
N LEU A 180 -30.89 27.08 9.69
CA LEU A 180 -32.09 27.19 10.52
C LEU A 180 -32.29 28.62 11.06
N GLN A 181 -31.21 29.31 11.40
CA GLN A 181 -31.28 30.71 11.85
C GLN A 181 -31.66 31.68 10.71
N ILE A 182 -31.18 31.44 9.50
CA ILE A 182 -31.53 32.26 8.32
C ILE A 182 -33.01 32.05 7.96
N GLU A 183 -33.48 30.80 7.93
CA GLU A 183 -34.88 30.47 7.65
C GLU A 183 -35.83 31.03 8.72
N ALA A 184 -35.46 30.95 10.00
CA ALA A 184 -36.25 31.53 11.08
C ALA A 184 -36.35 33.06 10.99
N LYS A 185 -35.27 33.74 10.56
CA LYS A 185 -35.28 35.20 10.34
C LYS A 185 -36.11 35.60 9.12
N ALA A 186 -36.10 34.81 8.06
CA ALA A 186 -36.91 35.07 6.87
C ALA A 186 -38.42 34.95 7.17
N ASN A 187 -38.82 33.93 7.94
CA ASN A 187 -40.22 33.70 8.33
C ASN A 187 -40.77 34.68 9.37
N LEU A 188 -39.90 35.47 10.04
CA LEU A 188 -40.31 36.53 10.98
C LEU A 188 -40.53 37.88 10.29
N MET A 189 -40.21 37.99 8.99
CA MET A 189 -40.32 39.23 8.21
C MET A 189 -41.47 39.22 7.17
N GLU A 190 -42.26 38.15 7.10
CA GLU A 190 -43.57 38.08 6.41
C GLU A 190 -44.73 38.30 7.39
#